data_AF-A0A1Y3TWZ0-F1
#
_entry.id   AF-A0A1Y3TWZ0-F1
#
_cell.length_a   1.000
_cell.length_b   1.000
_cell.length_c   1.000
_cell.angle_alpha   90.00
_cell.angle_beta   90.00
_cell.angle_gamma   90.00
#
_symmetry.space_group_name_H-M   'P 1'
#
loop_
_entity.id
_entity.type
_entity.pdbx_description
1 polymer ?
#
loop_
_entity_poly.entity_id
_entity_poly.type
_entity_poly.pdbx_seq_one_letter_code
_entity_poly.pdbx_strand_id
1 'polypeptide(L)'
;MDMFQHFLSHQSENTSAFSDIFRATTEFHQLLGRKSYLLDYYLSMFFHLIIQTDFCILEEKIYQAVSKLQKKILVDLENNNGSIPMFDCQEPFTQQELSWTALADTLLEQALTDFQNQTVSTYQGTVDLVDLEQTEQKLVELLGKDVWEQFQQALIQCFLPCSLLQLFWQGFIIEITKRFLSRDLETDQEVFRLYLKQFF
;
A
#
# COMPACT_ATOMS: atom_id res chain seq x y z
N MET A 1 3.48 9.46 24.56
CA MET A 1 3.75 10.49 23.55
C MET A 1 2.41 11.10 23.17
N ASP A 2 2.32 12.41 22.97
CA ASP A 2 1.09 13.09 22.51
C ASP A 2 0.68 12.55 21.11
N MET A 3 -0.60 12.20 20.92
CA MET A 3 -1.11 11.62 19.67
C MET A 3 -0.84 12.54 18.48
N PHE A 4 -1.00 13.86 18.67
CA PHE A 4 -0.78 14.83 17.61
C PHE A 4 0.70 14.91 17.20
N GLN A 5 1.61 14.90 18.17
CA GLN A 5 3.05 14.86 17.87
C GLN A 5 3.44 13.55 17.18
N HIS A 6 2.90 12.42 17.64
CA HIS A 6 3.12 11.15 16.96
C HIS A 6 2.62 11.18 15.51
N PHE A 7 1.44 11.76 15.24
CA PHE A 7 0.93 11.92 13.89
C PHE A 7 1.86 12.74 12.98
N LEU A 8 2.48 13.80 13.51
CA LEU A 8 3.36 14.68 12.74
C LEU A 8 4.78 14.14 12.55
N SER A 9 5.32 13.42 13.53
CA SER A 9 6.76 13.13 13.61
C SER A 9 7.09 11.65 13.61
N HIS A 10 6.12 10.75 13.46
CA HIS A 10 6.42 9.32 13.42
C HIS A 10 7.16 8.98 12.13
N GLN A 11 8.44 8.65 12.29
CA GLN A 11 9.30 8.08 11.27
C GLN A 11 9.87 6.78 11.84
N SER A 12 10.03 5.75 11.00
CA SER A 12 10.65 4.50 11.46
C SER A 12 12.08 4.76 11.94
N GLU A 13 12.45 4.19 13.09
CA GLU A 13 13.76 4.44 13.73
C GLU A 13 14.95 3.87 12.92
N ASN A 14 14.69 3.01 11.93
CA ASN A 14 15.70 2.28 11.18
C ASN A 14 15.82 2.79 9.74
N THR A 15 16.41 3.97 9.57
CA THR A 15 16.79 4.49 8.24
C THR A 15 18.30 4.41 8.07
N SER A 16 18.76 3.54 7.16
CA SER A 16 20.16 3.55 6.70
C SER A 16 20.46 4.86 5.99
N ALA A 17 21.66 5.43 6.16
CA ALA A 17 22.03 6.67 5.49
C ALA A 17 22.48 6.40 4.04
N PHE A 18 22.19 7.34 3.12
CA PHE A 18 22.63 7.22 1.73
C PHE A 18 24.15 7.00 1.59
N SER A 19 24.95 7.66 2.44
CA SER A 19 26.41 7.49 2.45
C SER A 19 26.84 6.08 2.77
N ASP A 20 26.11 5.38 3.63
CA ASP A 20 26.43 4.01 4.03
C ASP A 20 26.15 3.04 2.88
N ILE A 21 25.05 3.26 2.15
CA ILE A 21 24.74 2.50 0.93
C ILE A 21 25.82 2.70 -0.13
N PHE A 22 26.20 3.94 -0.44
CA PHE A 22 27.23 4.20 -1.47
C PHE A 22 28.61 3.66 -1.09
N ARG A 23 28.95 3.67 0.21
CA ARG A 23 30.16 3.01 0.71
C ARG A 23 30.10 1.50 0.48
N ALA A 24 29.00 0.84 0.89
CA ALA A 24 28.82 -0.59 0.66
C ALA A 24 28.84 -0.96 -0.83
N THR A 25 28.22 -0.15 -1.69
CA THR A 25 28.29 -0.31 -3.15
C THR A 25 29.73 -0.23 -3.67
N THR A 26 30.53 0.70 -3.14
CA THR A 26 31.95 0.85 -3.52
C THR A 26 32.77 -0.37 -3.10
N GLU A 27 32.51 -0.91 -1.91
CA GLU A 27 33.14 -2.14 -1.43
C GLU A 27 32.76 -3.34 -2.32
N PHE A 28 31.49 -3.47 -2.69
CA PHE A 28 31.03 -4.52 -3.60
C PHE A 28 31.60 -4.37 -5.00
N HIS A 29 31.77 -3.15 -5.53
CA HIS A 29 32.47 -2.93 -6.79
C HIS A 29 33.90 -3.49 -6.76
N GLN A 30 34.62 -3.28 -5.66
CA GLN A 30 35.98 -3.82 -5.50
C GLN A 30 35.98 -5.35 -5.45
N LEU A 31 35.03 -5.96 -4.74
CA LEU A 31 34.90 -7.42 -4.63
C LEU A 31 34.51 -8.07 -5.97
N LEU A 32 33.59 -7.45 -6.72
CA LEU A 32 33.10 -7.97 -8.00
C LEU A 32 34.09 -7.75 -9.15
N GLY A 33 34.98 -6.75 -9.04
CA GLY A 33 35.96 -6.41 -10.06
C GLY A 33 35.31 -6.20 -11.43
N ARG A 34 35.67 -7.03 -12.41
CA ARG A 34 35.11 -6.93 -13.78
C ARG A 34 33.60 -7.23 -13.86
N LYS A 35 33.01 -7.81 -12.81
CA LYS A 35 31.57 -8.10 -12.74
C LYS A 35 30.75 -7.00 -12.05
N SER A 36 31.38 -5.87 -11.68
CA SER A 36 30.70 -4.76 -11.00
C SER A 36 29.50 -4.22 -11.77
N TYR A 37 29.49 -4.36 -13.10
CA TYR A 37 28.37 -3.98 -13.96
C TYR A 37 27.04 -4.64 -13.58
N LEU A 38 27.07 -5.84 -12.97
CA LEU A 38 25.86 -6.51 -12.48
C LEU A 38 25.22 -5.73 -11.32
N LEU A 39 26.05 -5.19 -10.43
CA LEU A 39 25.57 -4.36 -9.32
C LEU A 39 25.04 -3.02 -9.83
N ASP A 40 25.75 -2.38 -10.76
CA ASP A 40 25.29 -1.13 -11.38
C ASP A 40 23.95 -1.30 -12.08
N TYR A 41 23.79 -2.43 -12.78
CA TYR A 41 22.55 -2.79 -13.47
C TYR A 41 21.41 -3.06 -12.48
N TYR A 42 21.65 -3.85 -11.44
CA TYR A 42 20.67 -4.11 -10.38
C TYR A 42 20.21 -2.82 -9.70
N LEU A 43 21.14 -1.97 -9.28
CA LEU A 43 20.83 -0.69 -8.64
C LEU A 43 20.06 0.24 -9.58
N SER A 44 20.42 0.25 -10.87
CA SER A 44 19.67 1.01 -11.87
C SER A 44 18.23 0.53 -11.93
N MET A 45 17.96 -0.77 -12.06
CA MET A 45 16.60 -1.31 -12.08
C MET A 45 15.84 -0.99 -10.78
N PHE A 46 16.48 -1.14 -9.63
CA PHE A 46 15.90 -0.80 -8.33
C PHE A 46 15.51 0.68 -8.25
N PHE A 47 16.38 1.60 -8.66
CA PHE A 47 16.06 3.03 -8.70
C PHE A 47 14.95 3.34 -9.71
N HIS A 48 14.91 2.65 -10.85
CA HIS A 48 13.78 2.75 -11.78
C HIS A 48 12.47 2.32 -11.13
N LEU A 49 12.44 1.23 -10.34
CA LEU A 49 11.24 0.85 -9.58
C LEU A 49 10.80 1.94 -8.61
N ILE A 50 11.73 2.58 -7.92
CA ILE A 50 11.43 3.66 -6.97
C ILE A 50 10.80 4.86 -7.68
N ILE A 51 11.42 5.37 -8.76
CA ILE A 51 10.91 6.55 -9.47
C ILE A 51 9.56 6.30 -10.15
N GLN A 52 9.20 5.05 -10.42
CA GLN A 52 7.90 4.68 -10.98
C GLN A 52 6.77 4.71 -9.95
N THR A 53 7.10 4.93 -8.67
CA THR A 53 6.09 5.20 -7.64
C THR A 53 5.45 6.56 -7.91
N ASP A 54 4.37 6.55 -8.68
CA ASP A 54 3.55 7.72 -8.99
C ASP A 54 2.36 7.80 -8.03
N PHE A 55 2.36 8.82 -7.18
CA PHE A 55 1.31 9.06 -6.19
C PHE A 55 -0.02 9.46 -6.82
N CYS A 56 -0.03 10.16 -7.96
CA CYS A 56 -1.25 10.53 -8.67
C CYS A 56 -1.94 9.27 -9.22
N ILE A 57 -1.16 8.37 -9.83
CA ILE A 57 -1.67 7.08 -10.30
C ILE A 57 -2.16 6.24 -9.12
N LEU A 58 -1.45 6.27 -7.99
CA LEU A 58 -1.87 5.56 -6.79
C LEU A 58 -3.21 6.08 -6.25
N GLU A 59 -3.38 7.40 -6.16
CA GLU A 59 -4.63 8.03 -5.74
C GLU A 59 -5.78 7.65 -6.68
N GLU A 60 -5.54 7.67 -8.01
CA GLU A 60 -6.53 7.22 -8.98
C GLU A 60 -6.93 5.76 -8.75
N LYS A 61 -5.96 4.87 -8.53
CA LYS A 61 -6.22 3.45 -8.22
C LYS A 61 -7.03 3.27 -6.95
N ILE A 62 -6.77 4.05 -5.90
CA ILE A 62 -7.56 4.05 -4.66
C ILE A 62 -9.01 4.44 -4.98
N TYR A 63 -9.22 5.55 -5.70
CA TYR A 63 -10.56 6.01 -6.07
C TYR A 63 -11.32 4.98 -6.91
N GLN A 64 -10.66 4.36 -7.89
CA GLN A 64 -11.23 3.30 -8.70
C GLN A 64 -11.63 2.08 -7.85
N ALA A 65 -10.78 1.66 -6.91
CA ALA A 65 -11.06 0.54 -6.02
C ALA A 65 -12.28 0.83 -5.12
N VAL A 66 -12.32 2.01 -4.51
CA VAL A 66 -13.45 2.46 -3.69
C VAL A 66 -14.73 2.52 -4.52
N SER A 67 -14.71 3.14 -5.70
CA SER A 67 -15.89 3.24 -6.57
C SER A 67 -16.42 1.87 -7.00
N LYS A 68 -15.53 0.93 -7.34
CA LYS A 68 -15.90 -0.46 -7.70
C LYS A 68 -16.60 -1.15 -6.54
N LEU A 69 -16.05 -1.06 -5.33
CA LEU A 69 -16.60 -1.69 -4.14
C LEU A 69 -17.93 -1.04 -3.72
N GLN A 70 -18.06 0.28 -3.85
CA GLN A 70 -19.31 0.99 -3.54
C GLN A 70 -20.44 0.56 -4.45
N LYS A 71 -20.18 0.44 -5.76
CA LYS A 71 -21.14 -0.07 -6.73
C LYS A 71 -21.55 -1.51 -6.39
N LYS A 72 -20.60 -2.35 -5.97
CA LYS A 72 -20.89 -3.72 -5.56
C LYS A 72 -21.85 -3.76 -4.36
N ILE A 73 -21.58 -2.95 -3.32
CA ILE A 73 -22.47 -2.85 -2.15
C ILE A 73 -23.86 -2.38 -2.54
N LEU A 74 -23.97 -1.36 -3.40
CA LEU A 74 -25.27 -0.87 -3.86
C LEU A 74 -26.07 -1.97 -4.56
N VAL A 75 -25.44 -2.70 -5.48
CA VAL A 75 -26.07 -3.83 -6.19
C VAL A 75 -26.45 -4.96 -5.23
N ASP A 76 -25.61 -5.27 -4.25
CA ASP A 76 -25.88 -6.30 -3.25
C ASP A 76 -27.06 -5.90 -2.33
N LEU A 77 -27.18 -4.63 -1.95
CA LEU A 77 -28.31 -4.07 -1.21
C LEU A 77 -29.62 -4.14 -2.02
N GLU A 78 -29.60 -3.71 -3.28
CA GLU A 78 -30.77 -3.77 -4.18
C GLU A 78 -31.27 -5.21 -4.39
N ASN A 79 -30.36 -6.18 -4.43
CA ASN A 79 -30.69 -7.60 -4.63
C ASN A 79 -31.04 -8.34 -3.34
N ASN A 80 -31.06 -7.67 -2.17
CA ASN A 80 -31.22 -8.31 -0.86
C ASN A 80 -30.24 -9.49 -0.65
N ASN A 81 -28.99 -9.31 -1.09
CA ASN A 81 -27.96 -10.31 -0.88
C ASN A 81 -27.66 -10.39 0.62
N GLY A 82 -27.95 -11.55 1.26
CA GLY A 82 -27.86 -11.73 2.72
C GLY A 82 -26.45 -11.61 3.32
N SER A 83 -25.46 -11.26 2.50
CA SER A 83 -24.09 -10.92 2.91
C SER A 83 -23.94 -9.51 3.46
N ILE A 84 -24.91 -8.61 3.24
CA ILE A 84 -24.85 -7.22 3.75
C ILE A 84 -25.80 -7.06 4.94
N PRO A 85 -25.34 -6.52 6.08
CA PRO A 85 -26.22 -6.19 7.20
C PRO A 85 -27.30 -5.19 6.76
N MET A 86 -28.56 -5.48 7.07
CA MET A 86 -29.66 -4.54 6.87
C MET A 86 -29.80 -3.64 8.08
N PHE A 87 -29.85 -2.33 7.85
CA PHE A 87 -30.04 -1.32 8.88
C PHE A 87 -31.41 -0.69 8.73
N ASP A 88 -32.15 -0.54 9.83
CA ASP A 88 -33.44 0.16 9.87
C ASP A 88 -33.21 1.68 9.80
N CYS A 89 -33.02 2.18 8.58
CA CYS A 89 -32.83 3.60 8.26
C CYS A 89 -33.67 3.95 7.03
N GLN A 90 -34.27 5.15 7.00
CA GLN A 90 -35.14 5.52 5.87
C GLN A 90 -34.34 6.07 4.68
N GLU A 91 -33.16 6.65 4.94
CA GLU A 91 -32.28 7.19 3.91
C GLU A 91 -31.38 6.10 3.29
N PRO A 92 -31.48 5.84 1.97
CA PRO A 92 -30.65 4.83 1.30
C PRO A 92 -29.14 5.12 1.36
N PHE A 93 -28.76 6.41 1.38
CA PHE A 93 -27.36 6.81 1.51
C PHE A 93 -26.80 6.40 2.88
N THR A 94 -27.51 6.72 3.97
CA THR A 94 -27.14 6.28 5.33
C THR A 94 -27.02 4.75 5.41
N GLN A 95 -27.93 4.01 4.78
CA GLN A 95 -27.85 2.55 4.71
C GLN A 95 -26.57 2.06 4.03
N GLN A 96 -26.19 2.70 2.92
CA GLN A 96 -24.97 2.36 2.19
C GLN A 96 -23.72 2.66 3.02
N GLU A 97 -23.67 3.80 3.70
CA GLU A 97 -22.53 4.21 4.54
C GLU A 97 -22.39 3.31 5.79
N LEU A 98 -23.50 2.90 6.40
CA LEU A 98 -23.52 1.91 7.48
C LEU A 98 -23.06 0.53 7.00
N SER A 99 -23.49 0.11 5.81
CA SER A 99 -23.04 -1.14 5.18
C SER A 99 -21.54 -1.12 4.89
N TRP A 100 -21.04 0.01 4.39
CA TRP A 100 -19.62 0.23 4.17
C TRP A 100 -18.83 0.12 5.49
N THR A 101 -19.36 0.71 6.55
CA THR A 101 -18.75 0.67 7.89
C THR A 101 -18.71 -0.75 8.44
N ALA A 102 -19.80 -1.51 8.33
CA ALA A 102 -19.85 -2.89 8.80
C ALA A 102 -18.92 -3.84 8.03
N LEU A 103 -18.64 -3.53 6.77
CA LEU A 103 -17.81 -4.36 5.89
C LEU A 103 -16.37 -3.84 5.78
N ALA A 104 -15.98 -2.82 6.54
CA ALA A 104 -14.72 -2.11 6.38
C ALA A 104 -13.49 -3.04 6.29
N ASP A 105 -13.40 -4.04 7.17
CA ASP A 105 -12.30 -5.01 7.18
C ASP A 105 -12.26 -5.84 5.89
N THR A 106 -13.41 -6.42 5.50
CA THR A 106 -13.55 -7.23 4.28
C THR A 106 -13.26 -6.42 3.02
N LEU A 107 -13.72 -5.16 2.98
CA LEU A 107 -13.49 -4.25 1.85
C LEU A 107 -12.02 -3.91 1.72
N LEU A 108 -11.34 -3.65 2.83
CA LEU A 108 -9.92 -3.36 2.86
C LEU A 108 -9.10 -4.57 2.40
N GLU A 109 -9.38 -5.76 2.93
CA GLU A 109 -8.70 -7.00 2.51
C GLU A 109 -8.89 -7.26 1.01
N GLN A 110 -10.11 -7.11 0.50
CA GLN A 110 -10.41 -7.26 -0.91
C GLN A 110 -9.66 -6.22 -1.76
N ALA A 111 -9.64 -4.95 -1.34
CA ALA A 111 -8.98 -3.87 -2.06
C ALA A 111 -7.45 -4.08 -2.13
N LEU A 112 -6.81 -4.52 -1.04
CA LEU A 112 -5.38 -4.82 -1.01
C LEU A 112 -5.03 -5.97 -1.95
N THR A 113 -5.81 -7.05 -1.92
CA THR A 113 -5.61 -8.22 -2.77
C THR A 113 -5.76 -7.86 -4.25
N ASP A 114 -6.82 -7.12 -4.60
CA ASP A 114 -7.03 -6.62 -5.97
C ASP A 114 -5.87 -5.72 -6.42
N PHE A 115 -5.42 -4.81 -5.55
CA PHE A 115 -4.33 -3.88 -5.84
C PHE A 115 -3.01 -4.59 -6.09
N GLN A 116 -2.64 -5.58 -5.27
CA GLN A 116 -1.41 -6.35 -5.48
C GLN A 116 -1.43 -7.06 -6.83
N ASN A 117 -2.52 -7.76 -7.15
CA ASN A 117 -2.66 -8.51 -8.39
C ASN A 117 -2.58 -7.61 -9.63
N GLN A 118 -3.19 -6.42 -9.60
CA GLN A 118 -3.15 -5.45 -10.70
C GLN A 118 -1.81 -4.71 -10.80
N THR A 119 -1.13 -4.51 -9.68
CA THR A 119 0.13 -3.76 -9.66
C THR A 119 1.28 -4.59 -10.19
N VAL A 120 1.32 -5.89 -9.88
CA VAL A 120 2.30 -6.82 -10.47
C VAL A 120 2.25 -6.79 -12.00
N SER A 121 1.06 -6.81 -12.61
CA SER A 121 0.93 -6.74 -14.07
C SER A 121 1.28 -5.37 -14.66
N THR A 122 1.12 -4.29 -13.90
CA THR A 122 1.49 -2.93 -14.35
C THR A 122 3.02 -2.76 -14.41
N TYR A 123 3.73 -3.20 -13.39
CA TYR A 123 5.19 -3.00 -13.29
C TYR A 123 6.02 -3.90 -14.22
N GLN A 124 5.46 -5.04 -14.65
CA GLN A 124 6.05 -5.88 -15.70
C GLN A 124 6.29 -5.12 -17.03
N GLY A 125 5.60 -3.99 -17.25
CA GLY A 125 5.81 -3.15 -18.44
C GLY A 125 6.97 -2.15 -18.34
N THR A 126 7.57 -1.97 -17.16
CA THR A 126 8.53 -0.87 -16.92
C THR A 126 9.90 -1.33 -16.46
N VAL A 127 9.95 -2.39 -15.65
CA VAL A 127 11.19 -3.05 -15.27
C VAL A 127 11.01 -4.53 -15.57
N ASP A 128 11.99 -5.13 -16.23
CA ASP A 128 12.00 -6.57 -16.45
C ASP A 128 12.24 -7.26 -15.09
N LEU A 129 11.15 -7.62 -14.42
CA LEU A 129 11.20 -8.25 -13.10
C LEU A 129 11.94 -9.61 -13.15
N VAL A 130 11.91 -10.28 -14.31
CA VAL A 130 12.62 -11.56 -14.49
C VAL A 130 14.12 -11.32 -14.56
N ASP A 131 14.57 -10.30 -15.31
CA ASP A 131 15.99 -9.96 -15.37
C ASP A 131 16.52 -9.37 -14.05
N LEU A 132 15.68 -8.63 -13.31
CA LEU A 132 16.00 -8.18 -11.95
C LEU A 132 16.26 -9.36 -11.02
N GLU A 133 15.35 -10.35 -10.99
CA GLU A 133 15.50 -11.55 -10.17
C GLU A 133 16.73 -12.37 -10.57
N GLN A 134 16.99 -12.53 -11.87
CA GLN A 134 18.18 -13.24 -12.36
C GLN A 134 19.48 -12.50 -12.03
N THR A 135 19.49 -11.17 -12.12
CA THR A 135 20.65 -10.35 -11.75
C THR A 135 20.92 -10.46 -10.26
N GLU A 136 19.88 -10.42 -9.44
CA GLU A 136 19.97 -10.63 -8.00
C GLU A 136 20.57 -11.99 -7.64
N GLN A 137 20.08 -13.08 -8.25
CA GLN A 137 20.60 -14.42 -8.03
C GLN A 137 22.11 -14.51 -8.34
N LYS A 138 22.57 -13.89 -9.44
CA LYS A 138 24.00 -13.82 -9.77
C LYS A 138 24.81 -13.05 -8.72
N LEU A 139 24.26 -11.98 -8.16
CA LEU A 139 24.93 -11.19 -7.11
C LEU A 139 25.01 -11.99 -5.80
N VAL A 140 23.94 -12.70 -5.43
CA VAL A 140 23.91 -13.62 -4.28
C VAL A 140 24.97 -14.72 -4.43
N GLU A 141 25.11 -15.31 -5.61
CA GLU A 141 26.14 -16.33 -5.89
C GLU A 141 27.58 -15.80 -5.75
N LEU A 142 27.81 -14.52 -6.08
CA LEU A 142 29.14 -13.91 -6.07
C LEU A 142 29.54 -13.34 -4.71
N LEU A 143 28.58 -12.79 -3.95
CA LEU A 143 28.82 -12.07 -2.71
C LEU A 143 28.42 -12.88 -1.46
N GLY A 144 27.61 -13.92 -1.64
CA GLY A 144 27.00 -14.68 -0.56
C GLY A 144 25.66 -14.11 -0.11
N LYS A 145 24.73 -15.01 0.21
CA LYS A 145 23.34 -14.67 0.57
C LYS A 145 23.24 -13.72 1.75
N ASP A 146 23.91 -14.01 2.86
CA ASP A 146 23.79 -13.22 4.09
C ASP A 146 24.27 -11.77 3.90
N VAL A 147 25.38 -11.59 3.16
CA VAL A 147 25.94 -10.26 2.85
C VAL A 147 25.00 -9.49 1.93
N TRP A 148 24.42 -10.18 0.94
CA TRP A 148 23.48 -9.58 0.01
C TRP A 148 22.18 -9.15 0.69
N GLU A 149 21.57 -10.01 1.51
CA GLU A 149 20.32 -9.70 2.23
C GLU A 149 20.49 -8.49 3.16
N GLN A 150 21.64 -8.38 3.84
CA GLN A 150 21.95 -7.20 4.66
C GLN A 150 22.02 -5.92 3.84
N PHE A 151 22.71 -5.96 2.69
CA PHE A 151 22.80 -4.83 1.78
C PHE A 151 21.42 -4.45 1.21
N GLN A 152 20.65 -5.43 0.76
CA GLN A 152 19.31 -5.22 0.22
C GLN A 152 18.36 -4.63 1.28
N GLN A 153 18.43 -5.12 2.51
CA GLN A 153 17.65 -4.58 3.62
C GLN A 153 18.01 -3.11 3.89
N ALA A 154 19.31 -2.79 3.91
CA ALA A 154 19.77 -1.41 4.07
C ALA A 154 19.29 -0.52 2.90
N LEU A 155 19.35 -1.04 1.67
CA LEU A 155 18.87 -0.37 0.46
C LEU A 155 17.37 -0.05 0.56
N ILE A 156 16.54 -1.03 0.93
CA ILE A 156 15.09 -0.87 1.11
C ILE A 156 14.81 0.15 2.22
N GLN A 157 15.46 0.04 3.38
CA GLN A 157 15.26 0.98 4.49
C GLN A 157 15.67 2.42 4.15
N CYS A 158 16.67 2.58 3.26
CA CYS A 158 17.16 3.88 2.85
C CYS A 158 16.26 4.55 1.81
N PHE A 159 15.82 3.80 0.80
CA PHE A 159 15.14 4.35 -0.38
C PHE A 159 13.63 4.07 -0.43
N LEU A 160 13.13 3.11 0.34
CA LEU A 160 11.73 2.71 0.39
C LEU A 160 11.22 2.70 1.84
N PRO A 161 11.07 3.88 2.47
CA PRO A 161 10.62 3.98 3.87
C PRO A 161 9.20 3.45 4.08
N CYS A 162 8.42 3.32 3.01
CA CYS A 162 7.08 2.77 2.99
C CYS A 162 6.87 1.99 1.69
N SER A 163 6.26 0.80 1.76
CA SER A 163 5.94 0.04 0.55
C SER A 163 4.73 0.64 -0.18
N LEU A 164 4.64 0.40 -1.49
CA LEU A 164 3.50 0.84 -2.28
C LEU A 164 2.15 0.31 -1.76
N LEU A 165 2.15 -0.91 -1.21
CA LEU A 165 0.96 -1.50 -0.58
C LEU A 165 0.56 -0.75 0.69
N GLN A 166 1.52 -0.33 1.52
CA GLN A 166 1.24 0.46 2.71
C GLN A 166 0.71 1.85 2.35
N LEU A 167 1.21 2.47 1.29
CA LEU A 167 0.67 3.73 0.78
C LEU A 167 -0.78 3.56 0.28
N PHE A 168 -1.04 2.50 -0.48
CA PHE A 168 -2.41 2.17 -0.92
C PHE A 168 -3.33 1.94 0.29
N TRP A 169 -2.88 1.13 1.26
CA TRP A 169 -3.59 0.83 2.49
C TRP A 169 -3.97 2.12 3.22
N GLN A 170 -3.00 3.02 3.44
CA GLN A 170 -3.23 4.30 4.09
C GLN A 170 -4.25 5.16 3.34
N GLY A 171 -4.13 5.23 2.02
CA GLY A 171 -5.09 5.97 1.18
C GLY A 171 -6.50 5.37 1.25
N PHE A 172 -6.62 4.05 1.24
CA PHE A 172 -7.92 3.37 1.37
C PHE A 172 -8.53 3.57 2.76
N ILE A 173 -7.72 3.54 3.82
CA ILE A 173 -8.16 3.86 5.19
C ILE A 173 -8.69 5.28 5.27
N ILE A 174 -8.06 6.25 4.61
CA ILE A 174 -8.57 7.63 4.53
C ILE A 174 -9.96 7.65 3.88
N GLU A 175 -10.15 6.93 2.77
CA GLU A 175 -11.45 6.84 2.10
C GLU A 175 -12.52 6.17 2.97
N ILE A 176 -12.20 5.10 3.68
CA ILE A 176 -13.11 4.50 4.67
C ILE A 176 -13.44 5.52 5.78
N THR A 177 -12.44 6.21 6.31
CA THR A 177 -12.62 7.14 7.44
C THR A 177 -13.50 8.33 7.06
N LYS A 178 -13.40 8.83 5.81
CA LYS A 178 -14.32 9.86 5.29
C LYS A 178 -15.79 9.42 5.40
N ARG A 179 -16.08 8.13 5.23
CA ARG A 179 -17.42 7.55 5.33
C ARG A 179 -17.88 7.45 6.79
N PHE A 180 -16.99 7.16 7.72
CA PHE A 180 -17.31 7.21 9.15
C PHE A 180 -17.79 8.60 9.59
N LEU A 181 -17.26 9.64 8.96
CA LEU A 181 -17.57 11.05 9.20
C LEU A 181 -18.71 11.59 8.35
N SER A 182 -19.29 10.79 7.43
CA SER A 182 -20.48 11.22 6.69
C SER A 182 -21.64 11.41 7.68
N ARG A 183 -22.52 12.37 7.39
CA ARG A 183 -23.63 12.74 8.28
C ARG A 183 -24.93 12.25 7.70
N ASP A 184 -25.67 11.52 8.52
CA ASP A 184 -27.04 11.14 8.26
C ASP A 184 -27.93 12.38 8.22
N LEU A 185 -28.80 12.50 7.22
CA LEU A 185 -29.62 13.71 7.03
C LEU A 185 -30.69 13.87 8.10
N GLU A 186 -31.16 12.78 8.71
CA GLU A 186 -32.26 12.82 9.67
C GLU A 186 -31.81 13.24 11.06
N THR A 187 -30.69 12.68 11.52
CA THR A 187 -30.19 12.85 12.88
C THR A 187 -29.05 13.85 12.98
N ASP A 188 -28.46 14.25 11.84
CA ASP A 188 -27.23 15.05 11.75
C ASP A 188 -26.03 14.39 12.48
N GLN A 189 -26.11 13.09 12.75
CA GLN A 189 -25.05 12.34 13.41
C GLN A 189 -24.09 11.75 12.40
N GLU A 190 -22.82 11.66 12.80
CA GLU A 190 -21.81 10.93 12.05
C GLU A 190 -22.18 9.43 11.99
N VAL A 191 -22.02 8.82 10.84
CA VAL A 191 -22.37 7.41 10.59
C VAL A 191 -21.69 6.47 11.58
N PHE A 192 -20.44 6.72 11.99
CA PHE A 192 -19.80 5.86 12.99
C PHE A 192 -20.53 5.89 14.34
N ARG A 193 -21.13 7.01 14.73
CA ARG A 193 -21.88 7.12 16.00
C ARG A 193 -23.20 6.35 15.91
N LEU A 194 -23.85 6.40 14.75
CA LEU A 194 -25.05 5.60 14.48
C LEU A 194 -24.71 4.11 14.52
N TYR A 195 -23.63 3.72 13.85
CA TYR A 195 -23.12 2.35 13.86
C TYR A 195 -22.84 1.86 15.29
N LEU A 196 -22.11 2.63 16.10
CA LEU A 196 -21.84 2.25 17.48
C LEU A 196 -23.12 2.05 18.29
N LYS A 197 -24.10 2.96 18.20
CA LYS A 197 -25.38 2.84 18.94
C LYS A 197 -26.21 1.63 18.56
N GLN A 198 -26.09 1.17 17.32
CA GLN A 198 -26.91 0.08 16.82
C GLN A 198 -26.30 -1.30 17.11
N PHE A 199 -24.99 -1.37 17.33
CA PHE A 199 -24.25 -2.63 17.52
C PHE A 199 -23.54 -2.76 18.87
N PHE A 200 -23.45 -1.70 19.68
CA PHE A 200 -22.83 -1.68 21.00
C PHE A 200 -23.64 -0.84 22.01
#